data_AF-A0AAV9ZZG9-F1
#
_entry.id   AF-A0AAV9ZZG9-F1
#
_cell.length_a   1.000
_cell.length_b   1.000
_cell.length_c   1.000
_cell.angle_alpha   90.00
_cell.angle_beta   90.00
_cell.angle_gamma   90.00
#
_symmetry.space_group_name_H-M   'P 1'
#
loop_
_entity.id
_entity.type
_entity.pdbx_description
1 polymer ?
#
loop_
_entity_poly.entity_id
_entity_poly.type
_entity_poly.pdbx_seq_one_letter_code
_entity_poly.pdbx_strand_id
1 'polypeptide(L)'
;WLKKVGLAAAPDKIEAMHHSWRHDGGEKPSFRFQDEDANEIVIEVGPTIKWLGVLFDRKLTFDPHVRSLAERARSKVNWSRMLANTVKVV
;
A
#
# COMPACT_ATOMS: atom_id res chain seq x y z
N TRP A 1 24.47 -4.49 14.16
CA TRP A 1 23.85 -3.95 15.38
C TRP A 1 22.66 -4.80 15.84
N LEU A 2 21.67 -5.10 14.99
CA LEU A 2 20.53 -5.99 15.32
C LEU A 2 20.93 -7.28 16.05
N LYS A 3 21.86 -8.04 15.49
CA LYS A 3 22.43 -9.25 16.12
C LYS A 3 23.12 -9.00 17.47
N LYS A 4 23.79 -7.84 17.63
CA LYS A 4 24.44 -7.45 18.89
C LYS A 4 23.42 -7.23 20.01
N VAL A 5 22.16 -6.93 19.65
CA VAL A 5 21.04 -6.73 20.56
C VAL A 5 20.16 -7.99 20.67
N GLY A 6 20.49 -9.08 19.96
CA GLY A 6 19.73 -10.33 19.96
C GLY A 6 18.44 -10.28 19.13
N LEU A 7 18.35 -9.35 18.17
CA LEU A 7 17.21 -9.20 17.26
C LEU A 7 17.52 -9.80 15.88
N ALA A 8 16.56 -10.53 15.34
CA ALA A 8 16.58 -11.11 13.99
C ALA A 8 15.62 -10.35 13.06
N ALA A 9 16.01 -10.17 11.80
CA ALA A 9 15.14 -9.59 10.78
C ALA A 9 14.29 -10.70 10.14
N ALA A 10 13.02 -10.40 9.84
CA ALA A 10 12.14 -11.31 9.12
C ALA A 10 11.79 -10.68 7.76
N PRO A 11 12.55 -10.96 6.68
CA PRO A 11 12.43 -10.28 5.39
C PRO A 11 11.01 -10.29 4.82
N ASP A 12 10.29 -11.40 4.99
CA ASP A 12 8.93 -11.59 4.49
C ASP A 12 7.91 -10.62 5.09
N LYS A 13 8.23 -10.00 6.23
CA LYS A 13 7.34 -9.10 6.97
C LYS A 13 7.71 -7.63 6.83
N ILE A 14 8.75 -7.30 6.05
CA ILE A 14 9.23 -5.93 5.95
C ILE A 14 8.47 -5.19 4.86
N GLU A 15 7.62 -4.25 5.27
CA GLU A 15 7.04 -3.25 4.39
C GLU A 15 7.83 -1.95 4.51
N ALA A 16 8.26 -1.39 3.38
CA ALA A 16 9.02 -0.15 3.35
C ALA A 16 8.33 0.90 2.46
N MET A 17 8.23 2.12 2.98
CA MET A 17 7.79 3.32 2.25
C MET A 17 8.83 4.41 2.38
N HIS A 18 9.25 4.97 1.24
CA HIS A 18 10.21 6.07 1.19
C HIS A 18 9.47 7.40 1.35
N HIS A 19 9.74 8.07 2.47
CA HIS A 19 9.25 9.41 2.74
C HIS A 19 10.36 10.42 2.49
N SER A 20 10.06 11.38 1.61
CA SER A 20 10.97 12.48 1.32
C SER A 20 10.22 13.80 1.38
N TRP A 21 10.89 14.77 1.99
CA TRP A 21 10.38 16.13 2.06
C TRP A 21 10.67 16.92 0.79
N ARG A 22 11.72 16.53 0.04
CA ARG A 22 12.06 17.11 -1.26
C ARG A 22 11.23 16.45 -2.35
N HIS A 23 11.06 17.17 -3.47
CA HIS A 23 10.34 16.68 -4.63
C HIS A 23 11.19 15.62 -5.35
N ASP A 24 11.21 14.40 -4.81
CA ASP A 24 11.76 13.25 -5.50
C ASP A 24 10.85 13.00 -6.70
N GLY A 25 11.38 13.05 -7.92
CA GLY A 25 10.62 12.92 -9.17
C GLY A 25 10.04 11.51 -9.40
N GLY A 26 9.47 10.89 -8.37
CA GLY A 26 9.01 9.51 -8.36
C GLY A 26 10.10 8.49 -8.02
N GLU A 27 11.28 8.93 -7.58
CA GLU A 27 12.38 8.03 -7.26
C GLU A 27 12.04 7.15 -6.05
N LYS A 28 12.19 5.84 -6.23
CA LYS A 28 11.92 4.79 -5.23
C LYS A 28 13.23 4.08 -4.93
N PRO A 29 14.06 4.59 -4.00
CA PRO A 29 15.30 3.93 -3.68
C PRO A 29 15.01 2.54 -3.11
N SER A 30 15.72 1.51 -3.59
CA SER A 30 15.66 0.19 -2.98
C SER A 30 16.54 0.17 -1.73
N PHE A 31 16.04 -0.46 -0.68
CA PHE A 31 16.80 -0.64 0.55
C PHE A 31 17.52 -1.99 0.50
N ARG A 32 18.84 -1.98 0.72
CA ARG A 32 19.66 -3.19 0.71
C ARG A 32 20.33 -3.37 2.06
N PHE A 33 20.21 -4.55 2.64
CA PHE A 33 20.92 -4.91 3.86
C PHE A 33 21.28 -6.40 3.84
N GLN A 34 22.30 -6.74 4.63
CA GLN A 34 22.76 -8.12 4.76
C GLN A 34 22.02 -8.80 5.91
N ASP A 35 21.50 -9.99 5.64
CA ASP A 35 20.86 -10.85 6.64
C ASP A 35 21.86 -11.63 7.50
N GLU A 36 21.35 -12.39 8.46
CA GLU A 36 22.10 -13.26 9.38
C GLU A 36 23.03 -14.25 8.67
N ASP A 37 22.65 -14.71 7.47
CA ASP A 37 23.40 -15.66 6.62
C ASP A 37 24.26 -14.96 5.53
N ALA A 38 24.52 -13.66 5.67
CA ALA A 38 25.21 -12.83 4.68
C ALA A 38 24.50 -12.76 3.31
N ASN A 39 23.21 -13.08 3.26
CA ASN A 39 22.39 -12.94 2.06
C ASN A 39 22.00 -11.47 1.86
N GLU A 40 22.10 -10.98 0.63
CA GLU A 40 21.69 -9.62 0.28
C GLU A 40 20.17 -9.58 0.08
N ILE A 41 19.46 -8.94 1.02
CA ILE A 41 18.02 -8.71 0.90
C ILE A 41 17.81 -7.34 0.26
N VAL A 42 17.16 -7.33 -0.90
CA VAL A 42 16.69 -6.11 -1.58
C VAL A 42 15.22 -5.94 -1.29
N ILE A 43 14.86 -4.86 -0.59
CA ILE A 43 13.47 -4.48 -0.35
C ILE A 43 13.10 -3.37 -1.32
N GLU A 44 12.11 -3.65 -2.16
CA GLU A 44 11.50 -2.64 -3.02
C GLU A 44 10.49 -1.81 -2.23
N VAL A 45 10.59 -0.50 -2.39
CA VAL A 45 9.69 0.44 -1.73
C VAL A 45 8.34 0.48 -2.45
N GLY A 46 7.29 0.09 -1.75
CA GLY A 46 5.92 0.12 -2.24
C GLY A 46 5.39 1.56 -2.37
N PRO A 47 4.53 1.85 -3.38
CA PRO A 47 3.92 3.17 -3.52
C PRO A 47 2.85 3.44 -2.45
N THR A 48 2.17 2.39 -1.97
CA THR A 48 1.09 2.48 -0.98
C THR A 48 1.32 1.41 0.09
N ILE A 49 1.09 1.76 1.35
CA ILE A 49 1.12 0.83 2.48
C ILE A 49 -0.28 0.71 3.06
N LYS A 50 -0.66 -0.51 3.43
CA LYS A 50 -1.92 -0.77 4.12
C LYS A 50 -1.66 -0.86 5.62
N TRP A 51 -1.99 0.19 6.36
CA TRP A 51 -1.85 0.20 7.80
C TRP A 51 -3.22 0.24 8.48
N LEU A 52 -3.46 -0.71 9.39
CA LEU A 52 -4.72 -0.85 10.14
C LEU A 52 -5.98 -0.90 9.25
N GLY A 53 -5.84 -1.43 8.03
CA GLY A 53 -6.95 -1.52 7.08
C GLY A 53 -7.11 -0.31 6.15
N VAL A 54 -6.34 0.75 6.37
CA VAL A 54 -6.36 1.99 5.57
C VAL A 54 -5.16 2.04 4.63
N LEU A 55 -5.37 2.52 3.40
CA LEU A 55 -4.31 2.67 2.41
C LEU A 55 -3.72 4.07 2.50
N PHE A 56 -2.41 4.14 2.74
CA PHE A 56 -1.64 5.37 2.81
C PHE A 56 -0.72 5.48 1.60
N ASP A 57 -0.66 6.68 1.01
CA ASP A 57 0.33 7.02 -0.01
C ASP A 57 1.66 7.49 0.62
N ARG A 58 2.72 7.69 -0.17
CA ARG A 58 4.02 8.27 0.25
C ARG A 58 3.90 9.59 1.01
N LYS A 59 2.83 10.35 0.79
CA LYS A 59 2.54 11.61 1.51
C LYS A 59 1.77 11.39 2.81
N LEU A 60 1.57 10.13 3.23
CA LEU A 60 0.66 9.72 4.30
C LEU A 60 -0.77 10.24 4.11
N THR A 61 -1.18 10.49 2.87
CA THR A 61 -2.55 10.89 2.54
C THR A 61 -3.43 9.66 2.31
N PHE A 62 -4.73 9.84 2.53
CA PHE A 62 -5.76 8.82 2.37
C PHE A 62 -6.35 8.76 0.95
N ASP A 63 -5.84 9.57 0.03
CA ASP A 63 -6.36 9.68 -1.34
C ASP A 63 -6.57 8.33 -2.04
N PRO A 64 -5.63 7.37 -2.02
CA PRO A 64 -5.85 6.06 -2.63
C PRO A 64 -6.97 5.27 -1.96
N HIS A 65 -7.10 5.36 -0.63
CA HIS A 65 -8.16 4.70 0.11
C HIS A 65 -9.54 5.27 -0.25
N VAL A 66 -9.67 6.60 -0.26
CA VAL A 66 -10.92 7.29 -0.58
C VAL A 66 -11.34 7.00 -2.02
N ARG A 67 -10.40 7.01 -2.98
CA ARG A 67 -10.70 6.65 -4.37
C ARG A 67 -11.22 5.22 -4.50
N SER A 68 -10.54 4.25 -3.86
CA SER A 68 -10.99 2.86 -3.86
C SER A 68 -12.39 2.72 -3.26
N LEU A 69 -12.67 3.42 -2.16
CA LEU A 69 -13.99 3.40 -1.51
C LEU A 69 -15.07 4.02 -2.42
N ALA A 70 -14.75 5.14 -3.07
CA ALA A 70 -15.65 5.82 -3.99
C ALA A 70 -15.97 4.96 -5.23
N GLU A 71 -14.98 4.26 -5.79
CA GLU A 71 -15.19 3.33 -6.91
C GLU A 71 -16.11 2.17 -6.51
N ARG A 72 -15.90 1.60 -5.32
CA ARG A 72 -16.79 0.55 -4.77
C ARG A 72 -18.21 1.06 -4.58
N ALA A 73 -18.38 2.28 -4.06
CA ALA A 73 -19.68 2.90 -3.91
C ALA A 73 -20.35 3.15 -5.27
N ARG A 74 -19.61 3.69 -6.24
CA ARG A 74 -20.09 3.94 -7.61
C ARG A 74 -20.57 2.66 -8.28
N SER A 75 -19.82 1.57 -8.16
CA SER A 75 -20.23 0.26 -8.67
C SER A 75 -21.57 -0.17 -8.07
N LYS A 76 -21.72 -0.11 -6.74
CA LYS A 76 -22.98 -0.45 -6.06
C LYS A 76 -24.16 0.40 -6.51
N VAL A 77 -23.96 1.72 -6.66
CA VAL A 77 -25.01 2.64 -7.15
C VAL A 77 -25.40 2.29 -8.59
N ASN A 78 -24.42 1.97 -9.45
CA ASN A 78 -24.72 1.53 -10.82
C ASN A 78 -25.55 0.26 -10.84
N TRP A 79 -25.20 -0.75 -10.03
CA TRP A 79 -26.01 -1.96 -9.88
C TRP A 79 -27.43 -1.66 -9.38
N SER A 80 -27.56 -0.82 -8.36
CA SER A 80 -28.87 -0.41 -7.84
C SER A 80 -29.71 0.30 -8.90
N ARG A 81 -29.10 1.15 -9.74
CA ARG A 81 -29.77 1.85 -10.83
C ARG A 81 -30.21 0.88 -11.94
N MET A 82 -29.39 -0.12 -12.26
CA MET A 82 -29.77 -1.16 -13.23
C MET A 82 -30.97 -1.98 -12.73
N LEU A 83 -30.99 -2.34 -11.45
CA LEU A 83 -32.11 -3.05 -10.82
C LEU A 83 -33.38 -2.20 -10.73
N ALA A 84 -33.27 -0.90 -10.44
CA ALA A 84 -34.42 -0.01 -10.40
C ALA A 84 -35.07 0.21 -11.78
N ASN A 85 -34.32 -0.01 -12.86
CA ASN A 85 -34.78 0.15 -14.24
C ASN A 85 -35.34 -1.15 -14.86
N THR A 86 -35.50 -2.23 -14.10
CA THR A 86 -36.24 -3.39 -14.61
C THR A 86 -37.72 -3.03 -14.66
N VAL A 87 -38.22 -2.79 -15.87
CA VAL A 87 -39.62 -2.49 -16.17
C VAL A 87 -40.50 -3.57 -15.53
N LYS A 88 -41.48 -3.14 -14.72
CA LYS A 88 -42.59 -4.03 -14.33
C LYS A 88 -43.37 -4.34 -15.59
N VAL A 89 -43.19 -5.54 -16.15
CA VAL A 89 -44.11 -6.10 -17.14
C VAL A 89 -45.42 -6.34 -16.39
N VAL A 90 -46.40 -5.47 -16.63
CA VAL A 90 -47.80 -5.63 -16.25
C VAL A 90 -48.54 -6.19 -17.46
#